data_AF-A0AAV5KKL9-F1
#
_entry.id   AF-A0AAV5KKL9-F1
#
_cell.length_a   1.000
_cell.length_b   1.000
_cell.length_c   1.000
_cell.angle_alpha   90.00
_cell.angle_beta   90.00
_cell.angle_gamma   90.00
#
_symmetry.space_group_name_H-M   'P 1'
#
loop_
_entity.id
_entity.type
_entity.pdbx_description
1 polymer ?
#
loop_
_entity_poly.entity_id
_entity_poly.type
_entity_poly.pdbx_seq_one_letter_code
_entity_poly.pdbx_strand_id
1 'polypeptide(L)'
;MSHTTLDCIAKADIEALGIPSEVADAIYLKVAEILRDCGPASPDTWKRISKEVLRPDLPFSFHQMMYYGCYRDFGPDPPAWMPDPDAALQTNVGQLLENKGREFLGSKYKDPISSFSDLQEFSVSQPEVYWKTILGEMNVTFLVPPECMLRENSSVESNMPGGQWLPGAYVNPAKNSLNVNCKRSLNDIVIRWCDEGDDNPHVKTMTLKELREEVWLVSHALDTLSLERGSSIAIDMPMNVYSVVIYLAVVLAGHAVVSIADSFASAEISTRLKISEAKAIFTQDLIIRGEKSIPLYSRVVEAEAPLAVVIPSKGSSFSTKLREKDISWHDFLESVRNIKGEEFAAIEKPIESFTNILFSSGTTGNFRFEV
;
A
#
# COMPACT_ATOMS: atom_id res chain seq x y z
N MET A 1 -8.29 -37.80 -15.04
CA MET A 1 -8.00 -39.12 -14.44
C MET A 1 -8.64 -39.11 -13.08
N SER A 2 -9.41 -40.13 -12.70
CA SER A 2 -9.91 -40.27 -11.33
C SER A 2 -8.70 -40.51 -10.42
N HIS A 3 -8.29 -39.49 -9.66
CA HIS A 3 -7.19 -39.64 -8.74
C HIS A 3 -7.62 -40.54 -7.58
N THR A 4 -6.80 -41.56 -7.31
CA THR A 4 -7.01 -42.49 -6.18
C THR A 4 -6.78 -41.74 -4.86
N THR A 5 -7.49 -42.10 -3.79
CA THR A 5 -7.18 -41.52 -2.47
C THR A 5 -5.80 -41.93 -2.00
N LEU A 6 -5.22 -41.09 -1.12
CA LEU A 6 -3.88 -41.30 -0.58
C LEU A 6 -3.70 -42.66 0.13
N ASP A 7 -4.74 -43.20 0.76
CA ASP A 7 -4.71 -44.49 1.46
C ASP A 7 -4.63 -45.70 0.52
N CYS A 8 -4.93 -45.50 -0.77
CA CYS A 8 -4.84 -46.53 -1.80
C CYS A 8 -3.56 -46.43 -2.65
N ILE A 9 -2.72 -45.42 -2.44
CA ILE A 9 -1.46 -45.26 -3.18
C ILE A 9 -0.45 -46.25 -2.63
N ALA A 10 0.00 -47.19 -3.46
CA ALA A 10 1.07 -48.12 -3.14
C ALA A 10 2.44 -47.56 -3.53
N LYS A 11 3.52 -48.12 -2.95
CA LYS A 11 4.90 -47.81 -3.36
C LYS A 11 5.12 -47.95 -4.88
N ALA A 12 4.51 -48.97 -5.49
CA ALA A 12 4.59 -49.22 -6.92
C ALA A 12 4.02 -48.06 -7.77
N ASP A 13 2.99 -47.36 -7.28
CA ASP A 13 2.42 -46.19 -7.96
C ASP A 13 3.38 -45.00 -7.95
N ILE A 14 4.15 -44.84 -6.87
CA ILE A 14 5.17 -43.80 -6.74
C ILE A 14 6.36 -44.10 -7.67
N GLU A 15 6.81 -45.35 -7.72
CA GLU A 15 7.88 -45.81 -8.62
C GLU A 15 7.48 -45.65 -10.10
N ALA A 16 6.21 -45.89 -10.44
CA ALA A 16 5.67 -45.72 -11.80
C ALA A 16 5.77 -44.27 -12.32
N LEU A 17 5.95 -43.28 -11.44
CA LEU A 17 6.16 -41.88 -11.81
C LEU A 17 7.64 -41.54 -12.09
N GLY A 18 8.53 -42.54 -12.09
CA GLY A 18 9.96 -42.37 -12.34
C GLY A 18 10.79 -42.01 -11.11
N ILE A 19 10.24 -42.20 -9.90
CA ILE A 19 10.95 -41.98 -8.64
C ILE A 19 11.76 -43.26 -8.29
N PRO A 20 13.07 -43.17 -7.97
CA PRO A 20 13.88 -44.33 -7.60
C PRO A 20 13.32 -45.10 -6.39
N SER A 21 13.46 -46.44 -6.38
CA SER A 21 12.84 -47.31 -5.38
C SER A 21 13.17 -46.96 -3.92
N GLU A 22 14.42 -46.57 -3.62
CA GLU A 22 14.83 -46.14 -2.27
C GLU A 22 14.13 -44.84 -1.83
N VAL A 23 13.98 -43.89 -2.76
CA VAL A 23 13.29 -42.62 -2.52
C VAL A 23 11.79 -42.85 -2.40
N ALA A 24 11.23 -43.71 -3.24
CA ALA A 24 9.83 -44.09 -3.20
C ALA A 24 9.46 -44.80 -1.88
N ASP A 25 10.35 -45.63 -1.33
CA ASP A 25 10.17 -46.30 -0.04
C ASP A 25 10.09 -45.29 1.11
N ALA A 26 11.04 -44.35 1.16
CA ALA A 26 11.06 -43.31 2.17
C ALA A 26 9.82 -42.40 2.09
N ILE A 27 9.43 -42.00 0.87
CA ILE A 27 8.20 -41.22 0.63
C ILE A 27 6.97 -42.00 1.09
N TYR A 28 6.84 -43.27 0.70
CA TYR A 28 5.69 -44.10 1.05
C TYR A 28 5.54 -44.24 2.57
N LEU A 29 6.63 -44.52 3.29
CA LEU A 29 6.63 -44.60 4.75
C LEU A 29 6.22 -43.27 5.39
N LYS A 30 6.72 -42.14 4.86
CA LYS A 30 6.40 -40.81 5.39
C LYS A 30 4.94 -40.43 5.13
N VAL A 31 4.41 -40.74 3.95
CA VAL A 31 2.99 -40.54 3.63
C VAL A 31 2.12 -41.41 4.53
N ALA A 32 2.45 -42.70 4.72
CA ALA A 32 1.72 -43.59 5.62
C ALA A 32 1.72 -43.10 7.09
N GLU A 33 2.84 -42.53 7.56
CA GLU A 33 2.92 -41.86 8.86
C GLU A 33 1.94 -40.68 8.95
N ILE A 34 1.96 -39.78 7.97
CA ILE A 34 1.06 -38.62 7.92
C ILE A 34 -0.41 -39.06 7.88
N LEU A 35 -0.74 -40.06 7.08
CA LEU A 35 -2.11 -40.57 6.94
C LEU A 35 -2.63 -41.19 8.24
N ARG A 36 -1.77 -41.86 9.01
CA ARG A 36 -2.12 -42.42 10.32
C ARG A 36 -2.42 -41.32 11.34
N ASP A 37 -1.69 -40.22 11.29
CA ASP A 37 -1.81 -39.13 12.26
C ASP A 37 -2.97 -38.17 11.92
N CYS A 38 -3.19 -37.89 10.63
CA CYS A 38 -4.09 -36.83 10.16
C CYS A 38 -5.28 -37.32 9.31
N GLY A 39 -5.31 -38.61 8.92
CA GLY A 39 -6.31 -39.18 8.01
C GLY A 39 -6.01 -38.93 6.52
N PRO A 40 -6.80 -39.48 5.58
CA PRO A 40 -6.49 -39.43 4.15
C PRO A 40 -6.95 -38.19 3.38
N ALA A 41 -7.86 -37.40 3.96
CA ALA A 41 -8.50 -36.28 3.26
C ALA A 41 -8.63 -35.03 4.14
N SER A 42 -7.77 -34.86 5.15
CA SER A 42 -7.81 -33.67 6.00
C SER A 42 -6.89 -32.56 5.47
N PRO A 43 -7.19 -31.29 5.74
CA PRO A 43 -6.27 -30.19 5.46
C PRO A 43 -4.87 -30.36 6.09
N ASP A 44 -4.80 -30.96 7.28
CA ASP A 44 -3.53 -31.22 7.95
C ASP A 44 -2.68 -32.25 7.20
N THR A 45 -3.31 -33.23 6.54
CA THR A 45 -2.64 -34.18 5.66
C THR A 45 -1.97 -33.48 4.49
N TRP A 46 -2.68 -32.57 3.79
CA TRP A 46 -2.07 -31.80 2.70
C TRP A 46 -0.92 -30.92 3.18
N LYS A 47 -1.10 -30.26 4.33
CA LYS A 47 -0.08 -29.39 4.94
C LYS A 47 1.20 -30.14 5.29
N ARG A 48 1.09 -31.35 5.87
CA ARG A 48 2.26 -32.19 6.15
C ARG A 48 2.90 -32.72 4.87
N ILE A 49 2.11 -33.18 3.90
CA ILE A 49 2.64 -33.65 2.61
C ILE A 49 3.41 -32.54 1.88
N SER A 50 2.83 -31.35 1.78
CA SER A 50 3.46 -30.21 1.10
C SER A 50 4.75 -29.72 1.77
N LYS A 51 4.88 -29.86 3.10
CA LYS A 51 6.08 -29.43 3.84
C LYS A 51 7.13 -30.53 4.00
N GLU A 52 6.71 -31.77 4.22
CA GLU A 52 7.59 -32.88 4.64
C GLU A 52 7.91 -33.85 3.49
N VAL A 53 7.09 -33.90 2.43
CA VAL A 53 7.19 -34.91 1.37
C VAL A 53 7.52 -34.29 0.00
N LEU A 54 6.84 -33.21 -0.38
CA LEU A 54 7.04 -32.57 -1.69
C LEU A 54 8.38 -31.84 -1.75
N ARG A 55 9.13 -32.03 -2.85
CA ARG A 55 10.40 -31.35 -3.12
C ARG A 55 10.50 -30.95 -4.60
N PRO A 56 11.18 -29.84 -4.95
CA PRO A 56 11.23 -29.35 -6.33
C PRO A 56 11.86 -30.31 -7.35
N ASP A 57 12.66 -31.28 -6.88
CA ASP A 57 13.31 -32.31 -7.70
C ASP A 57 12.40 -33.50 -8.06
N LEU A 58 11.21 -33.61 -7.45
CA LEU A 58 10.27 -34.68 -7.73
C LEU A 58 9.44 -34.40 -9.00
N PRO A 59 9.01 -35.45 -9.74
CA PRO A 59 8.20 -35.29 -10.94
C PRO A 59 6.88 -34.56 -10.65
N PHE A 60 6.49 -33.60 -11.49
CA PHE A 60 5.23 -32.86 -11.32
C PHE A 60 3.99 -33.78 -11.20
N SER A 61 3.99 -34.91 -11.91
CA SER A 61 2.95 -35.94 -11.81
C SER A 61 2.79 -36.51 -10.39
N PHE A 62 3.88 -36.60 -9.61
CA PHE A 62 3.84 -37.00 -8.20
C PHE A 62 3.20 -35.92 -7.34
N HIS A 63 3.53 -34.64 -7.56
CA HIS A 63 2.86 -33.53 -6.88
C HIS A 63 1.34 -33.54 -7.15
N GLN A 64 0.93 -33.78 -8.40
CA GLN A 64 -0.48 -33.91 -8.77
C GLN A 64 -1.14 -35.11 -8.10
N MET A 65 -0.47 -36.27 -8.08
CA MET A 65 -0.99 -37.47 -7.43
C MET A 65 -1.26 -37.25 -5.94
N MET A 66 -0.32 -36.63 -5.22
CA MET A 66 -0.48 -36.29 -3.81
C MET A 66 -1.60 -35.25 -3.59
N TYR A 67 -1.67 -34.21 -4.42
CA TYR A 67 -2.66 -33.15 -4.29
C TYR A 67 -4.09 -33.66 -4.50
N TYR A 68 -4.35 -34.26 -5.65
CA TYR A 68 -5.68 -34.74 -5.98
C TYR A 68 -6.07 -35.98 -5.18
N GLY A 69 -5.10 -36.77 -4.71
CA GLY A 69 -5.37 -37.85 -3.76
C GLY A 69 -5.85 -37.32 -2.41
N CYS A 70 -5.24 -36.23 -1.92
CA CYS A 70 -5.63 -35.60 -0.65
C CYS A 70 -6.99 -34.92 -0.74
N TYR A 71 -7.29 -34.30 -1.89
CA TYR A 71 -8.51 -33.51 -2.08
C TYR A 71 -9.58 -34.20 -2.93
N ARG A 72 -9.50 -35.52 -3.12
CA ARG A 72 -10.43 -36.28 -3.96
C ARG A 72 -11.90 -35.97 -3.63
N ASP A 73 -12.19 -35.81 -2.35
CA ASP A 73 -13.54 -35.66 -1.82
C ASP A 73 -13.88 -34.19 -1.47
N PHE A 74 -13.03 -33.22 -1.84
CA PHE A 74 -13.16 -31.80 -1.46
C PHE A 74 -14.07 -30.96 -2.39
N GLY A 75 -14.61 -31.57 -3.47
CA GLY A 75 -15.42 -30.90 -4.47
C GLY A 75 -14.64 -30.52 -5.74
N PRO A 76 -15.24 -29.75 -6.67
CA PRO A 76 -14.63 -29.47 -7.98
C PRO A 76 -13.38 -28.59 -7.90
N ASP A 77 -13.27 -27.75 -6.86
CA ASP A 77 -12.21 -26.73 -6.72
C ASP A 77 -11.49 -26.88 -5.37
N PRO A 78 -10.56 -27.83 -5.25
CA PRO A 78 -9.79 -27.99 -4.04
C PRO A 78 -8.81 -26.81 -3.83
N PRO A 79 -8.55 -26.42 -2.57
CA PRO A 79 -7.68 -25.29 -2.27
C PRO A 79 -6.21 -25.65 -2.52
N ALA A 80 -5.53 -24.85 -3.35
CA ALA A 80 -4.10 -25.00 -3.60
C ALA A 80 -3.25 -24.78 -2.33
N TRP A 81 -3.74 -23.93 -1.44
CA TRP A 81 -3.10 -23.59 -0.17
C TRP A 81 -4.17 -23.24 0.87
N MET A 82 -3.91 -23.61 2.11
CA MET A 82 -4.70 -23.18 3.25
C MET A 82 -3.78 -22.54 4.30
N PRO A 83 -4.22 -21.45 4.95
CA PRO A 83 -3.45 -20.84 6.02
C PRO A 83 -3.32 -21.82 7.19
N ASP A 84 -2.13 -21.83 7.77
CA ASP A 84 -1.88 -22.48 9.05
C ASP A 84 -2.72 -21.78 10.16
N PRO A 85 -3.46 -22.52 11.00
CA PRO A 85 -4.29 -21.92 12.05
C PRO A 85 -3.50 -21.01 13.01
N ASP A 86 -2.30 -21.43 13.40
CA ASP A 86 -1.44 -20.64 14.27
C ASP A 86 -0.96 -19.36 13.56
N ALA A 87 -0.57 -19.45 12.29
CA ALA A 87 -0.23 -18.29 11.48
C ALA A 87 -1.41 -17.33 11.29
N ALA A 88 -2.63 -17.86 11.10
CA ALA A 88 -3.83 -17.05 10.97
C ALA A 88 -4.10 -16.21 12.23
N LEU A 89 -3.90 -16.80 13.41
CA LEU A 89 -3.99 -16.11 14.71
C LEU A 89 -2.99 -14.95 14.83
N GLN A 90 -1.80 -15.08 14.24
CA GLN A 90 -0.75 -14.05 14.28
C GLN A 90 -0.97 -12.89 13.30
N THR A 91 -1.92 -13.00 12.37
CA THR A 91 -2.24 -11.90 11.46
C THR A 91 -2.92 -10.75 12.21
N ASN A 92 -2.86 -9.53 11.68
CA ASN A 92 -3.54 -8.38 12.29
C ASN A 92 -5.06 -8.62 12.43
N VAL A 93 -5.69 -9.25 11.43
CA VAL A 93 -7.12 -9.61 11.48
C VAL A 93 -7.37 -10.75 12.47
N GLY A 94 -6.46 -11.72 12.54
CA GLY A 94 -6.50 -12.80 13.54
C GLY A 94 -6.47 -12.26 14.95
N GLN A 95 -5.50 -11.41 15.27
CA GLN A 95 -5.39 -10.75 16.58
C GLN A 95 -6.61 -9.88 16.89
N LEU A 96 -7.14 -9.15 15.90
CA LEU A 96 -8.39 -8.40 16.05
C LEU A 96 -9.54 -9.34 16.43
N LEU A 97 -9.69 -10.46 15.74
CA LEU A 97 -10.75 -11.45 16.00
C LEU A 97 -10.56 -12.17 17.35
N GLU A 98 -9.34 -12.47 17.76
CA GLU A 98 -9.07 -13.01 19.09
C GLU A 98 -9.49 -12.02 20.20
N ASN A 99 -9.19 -10.73 20.01
CA ASN A 99 -9.47 -9.71 21.00
C ASN A 99 -10.94 -9.26 21.00
N LYS A 100 -11.57 -9.18 19.82
CA LYS A 100 -12.87 -8.53 19.59
C LYS A 100 -13.92 -9.41 18.93
N GLY A 101 -13.56 -10.60 18.45
CA GLY A 101 -14.48 -11.49 17.74
C GLY A 101 -15.69 -11.90 18.58
N ARG A 102 -15.51 -12.13 19.89
CA ARG A 102 -16.64 -12.37 20.81
C ARG A 102 -17.53 -11.15 21.02
N GLU A 103 -16.97 -9.95 20.97
CA GLU A 103 -17.73 -8.69 21.05
C GLU A 103 -18.53 -8.46 19.76
N PHE A 104 -17.94 -8.74 18.60
CA PHE A 104 -18.56 -8.55 17.29
C PHE A 104 -19.60 -9.63 16.95
N LEU A 105 -19.28 -10.90 17.21
CA LEU A 105 -20.03 -12.04 16.68
C LEU A 105 -20.70 -12.89 17.78
N GLY A 106 -20.46 -12.58 19.06
CA GLY A 106 -21.03 -13.31 20.19
C GLY A 106 -20.70 -14.81 20.14
N SER A 107 -21.74 -15.64 20.23
CA SER A 107 -21.60 -17.11 20.20
C SER A 107 -21.28 -17.67 18.81
N LYS A 108 -21.36 -16.88 17.75
CA LYS A 108 -20.97 -17.32 16.40
C LYS A 108 -19.45 -17.39 16.24
N TYR A 109 -18.71 -16.62 17.05
CA TYR A 109 -17.26 -16.63 17.01
C TYR A 109 -16.69 -17.99 17.43
N LYS A 110 -15.83 -18.56 16.60
CA LYS A 110 -15.13 -19.82 16.86
C LYS A 110 -13.62 -19.64 16.82
N ASP A 111 -13.12 -19.18 15.68
CA ASP A 111 -11.71 -18.93 15.41
C ASP A 111 -11.59 -17.94 14.24
N PRO A 112 -10.42 -17.32 14.00
CA PRO A 112 -10.28 -16.31 12.96
C PRO A 112 -10.56 -16.78 11.53
N ILE A 113 -10.31 -18.05 11.21
CA ILE A 113 -10.48 -18.59 9.86
C ILE A 113 -11.96 -18.82 9.61
N SER A 114 -12.62 -19.59 10.48
CA SER A 114 -14.02 -19.97 10.27
C SER A 114 -14.99 -18.80 10.47
N SER A 115 -14.63 -17.81 11.30
CA SER A 115 -15.46 -16.64 11.56
C SER A 115 -15.16 -15.44 10.66
N PHE A 116 -14.23 -15.53 9.70
CA PHE A 116 -13.91 -14.40 8.81
C PHE A 116 -15.11 -13.93 7.98
N SER A 117 -15.92 -14.87 7.47
CA SER A 117 -17.14 -14.53 6.71
C SER A 117 -18.17 -13.81 7.58
N ASP A 118 -18.33 -14.23 8.84
CA ASP A 118 -19.21 -13.55 9.80
C ASP A 118 -18.69 -12.14 10.13
N LEU A 119 -17.36 -11.95 10.23
CA LEU A 119 -16.76 -10.61 10.39
C LEU A 119 -17.05 -9.71 9.19
N GLN A 120 -16.95 -10.26 7.97
CA GLN A 120 -17.27 -9.50 6.75
C GLN A 120 -18.74 -9.05 6.77
N GLU A 121 -19.68 -9.95 7.11
CA GLU A 121 -21.10 -9.62 7.24
C GLU A 121 -21.34 -8.58 8.36
N PHE A 122 -20.63 -8.69 9.47
CA PHE A 122 -20.65 -7.71 10.56
C PHE A 122 -20.16 -6.33 10.11
N SER A 123 -19.08 -6.25 9.32
CA SER A 123 -18.54 -4.97 8.84
C SER A 123 -19.53 -4.16 7.99
N VAL A 124 -20.45 -4.85 7.31
CA VAL A 124 -21.50 -4.25 6.48
C VAL A 124 -22.77 -3.95 7.29
N SER A 125 -23.17 -4.86 8.19
CA SER A 125 -24.41 -4.72 8.96
C SER A 125 -24.27 -3.80 10.18
N GLN A 126 -23.06 -3.61 10.71
CA GLN A 126 -22.76 -2.78 11.87
C GLN A 126 -21.56 -1.85 11.59
N PRO A 127 -21.63 -0.97 10.56
CA PRO A 127 -20.49 -0.16 10.13
C PRO A 127 -20.02 0.81 11.23
N GLU A 128 -20.94 1.31 12.07
CA GLU A 128 -20.62 2.22 13.18
C GLU A 128 -19.66 1.57 14.19
N VAL A 129 -19.97 0.35 14.62
CA VAL A 129 -19.15 -0.37 15.61
C VAL A 129 -17.84 -0.84 14.97
N TYR A 130 -17.93 -1.40 13.77
CA TYR A 130 -16.77 -1.92 13.05
C TYR A 130 -15.73 -0.81 12.78
N TRP A 131 -16.10 0.25 12.05
CA TRP A 131 -15.14 1.27 11.63
C TRP A 131 -14.58 2.08 12.81
N LYS A 132 -15.39 2.33 13.85
CA LYS A 132 -14.89 2.96 15.07
C LYS A 132 -13.80 2.12 15.73
N THR A 133 -13.97 0.80 15.75
CA THR A 133 -12.96 -0.12 16.30
C THR A 133 -11.71 -0.13 15.42
N ILE A 134 -11.85 -0.26 14.09
CA ILE A 134 -10.71 -0.30 13.16
C ILE A 134 -9.89 1.01 13.21
N LEU A 135 -10.54 2.17 13.23
CA LEU A 135 -9.84 3.47 13.35
C LEU A 135 -9.10 3.60 14.69
N GLY A 136 -9.68 3.05 15.78
CA GLY A 136 -9.02 2.96 17.08
C GLY A 136 -7.78 2.07 17.07
N GLU A 137 -7.87 0.88 16.48
CA GLU A 137 -6.73 -0.05 16.33
C GLU A 137 -5.59 0.53 15.47
N MET A 138 -5.95 1.33 14.46
CA MET A 138 -5.00 2.07 13.63
C MET A 138 -4.43 3.32 14.31
N ASN A 139 -4.92 3.67 15.51
CA ASN A 139 -4.57 4.89 16.26
C ASN A 139 -4.78 6.16 15.43
N VAL A 140 -5.87 6.23 14.66
CA VAL A 140 -6.21 7.43 13.90
C VAL A 140 -6.67 8.52 14.88
N THR A 141 -6.04 9.68 14.75
CA THR A 141 -6.29 10.88 15.55
C THR A 141 -7.01 11.92 14.72
N PHE A 142 -8.05 12.50 15.32
CA PHE A 142 -8.84 13.58 14.77
C PHE A 142 -8.64 14.84 15.62
N LEU A 143 -8.58 16.02 15.00
CA LEU A 143 -8.71 17.28 15.74
C LEU A 143 -10.13 17.42 16.30
N VAL A 144 -11.12 17.14 15.46
CA VAL A 144 -12.54 17.06 15.83
C VAL A 144 -13.01 15.65 15.46
N PRO A 145 -13.44 14.83 16.43
CA PRO A 145 -13.93 13.49 16.12
C PRO A 145 -15.23 13.53 15.29
N PRO A 146 -15.50 12.50 14.48
CA PRO A 146 -16.73 12.40 13.71
C PRO A 146 -17.97 12.30 14.61
N GLU A 147 -19.11 12.79 14.13
CA GLU A 147 -20.41 12.61 14.79
C GLU A 147 -20.88 11.14 14.76
N CYS A 148 -20.62 10.45 13.65
CA CYS A 148 -20.80 9.01 13.45
C CYS A 148 -19.84 8.50 12.37
N MET A 149 -19.67 7.20 12.18
CA MET A 149 -18.81 6.63 11.14
C MET A 149 -19.40 6.81 9.74
N LEU A 150 -20.71 6.55 9.60
CA LEU A 150 -21.43 6.67 8.34
C LEU A 150 -22.81 7.27 8.59
N ARG A 151 -23.12 8.34 7.87
CA ARG A 151 -24.47 8.89 7.76
C ARG A 151 -25.02 8.50 6.40
N GLU A 152 -26.06 7.67 6.39
CA GLU A 152 -26.74 7.30 5.16
C GLU A 152 -27.45 8.51 4.55
N ASN A 153 -27.33 8.68 3.23
CA ASN A 153 -28.05 9.72 2.51
C ASN A 153 -29.47 9.24 2.21
N SER A 154 -30.48 9.86 2.82
CA SER A 154 -31.90 9.54 2.57
C SER A 154 -32.46 10.20 1.30
N SER A 155 -31.69 11.06 0.62
CA SER A 155 -32.13 11.81 -0.56
C SER A 155 -31.31 11.44 -1.80
N VAL A 156 -32.04 11.21 -2.90
CA VAL A 156 -31.52 10.94 -4.26
C VAL A 156 -30.71 12.13 -4.82
N GLU A 157 -30.72 13.28 -4.14
CA GLU A 157 -30.10 14.55 -4.56
C GLU A 157 -28.66 14.74 -4.04
N SER A 158 -28.15 13.90 -3.14
CA SER A 158 -26.76 14.04 -2.70
C SER A 158 -25.82 13.46 -3.77
N ASN A 159 -24.91 14.28 -4.31
CA ASN A 159 -23.83 13.86 -5.23
C ASN A 159 -22.80 12.89 -4.60
N MET A 160 -23.07 12.34 -3.41
CA MET A 160 -22.23 11.35 -2.72
C MET A 160 -22.92 9.97 -2.75
N PRO A 161 -22.60 9.12 -3.74
CA PRO A 161 -23.07 7.75 -3.74
C PRO A 161 -22.50 7.02 -2.52
N GLY A 162 -23.38 6.48 -1.66
CA GLY A 162 -22.97 5.65 -0.51
C GLY A 162 -22.96 6.33 0.87
N GLY A 163 -23.41 7.58 1.01
CA GLY A 163 -23.51 8.27 2.31
C GLY A 163 -22.37 9.25 2.59
N GLN A 164 -22.37 9.86 3.77
CA GLN A 164 -21.30 10.72 4.29
C GLN A 164 -20.48 9.95 5.33
N TRP A 165 -19.19 9.76 5.06
CA TRP A 165 -18.27 9.11 5.98
C TRP A 165 -17.67 10.13 6.96
N LEU A 166 -17.66 9.79 8.25
CA LEU A 166 -17.05 10.56 9.33
C LEU A 166 -17.52 12.04 9.39
N PRO A 167 -18.83 12.35 9.23
CA PRO A 167 -19.31 13.72 9.14
C PRO A 167 -18.88 14.58 10.32
N GLY A 168 -18.46 15.82 10.02
CA GLY A 168 -18.00 16.80 11.01
C GLY A 168 -16.56 16.57 11.50
N ALA A 169 -15.89 15.50 11.08
CA ALA A 169 -14.53 15.23 11.49
C ALA A 169 -13.53 16.19 10.86
N TYR A 170 -12.50 16.56 11.63
CA TYR A 170 -11.33 17.27 11.13
C TYR A 170 -10.09 16.42 11.33
N VAL A 171 -9.32 16.23 10.26
CA VAL A 171 -8.15 15.37 10.24
C VAL A 171 -7.09 15.86 9.27
N ASN A 172 -5.84 15.49 9.54
CA ASN A 172 -4.73 15.57 8.61
C ASN A 172 -4.08 14.17 8.48
N PRO A 173 -4.15 13.51 7.31
CA PRO A 173 -3.61 12.16 7.15
C PRO A 173 -2.06 12.12 7.16
N ALA A 174 -1.38 13.19 6.74
CA ALA A 174 0.07 13.28 6.85
C ALA A 174 0.51 13.36 8.31
N LYS A 175 -0.21 14.12 9.15
CA LYS A 175 0.01 14.16 10.60
C LYS A 175 -0.14 12.77 11.23
N ASN A 176 -1.21 12.05 10.89
CA ASN A 176 -1.41 10.67 11.36
C ASN A 176 -0.28 9.73 10.92
N SER A 177 0.20 9.87 9.69
CA SER A 177 1.33 9.08 9.16
C SER A 177 2.66 9.37 9.87
N LEU A 178 2.84 10.59 10.36
CA LEU A 178 4.07 11.07 11.00
C LEU A 178 4.05 10.95 12.53
N ASN A 179 2.93 10.56 13.14
CA ASN A 179 2.80 10.46 14.59
C ASN A 179 3.57 9.26 15.16
N VAL A 180 4.08 9.47 16.37
CA VAL A 180 4.53 8.39 17.25
C VAL A 180 3.32 7.76 17.94
N ASN A 181 3.39 6.46 18.22
CA ASN A 181 2.35 5.76 18.97
C ASN A 181 2.96 4.57 19.74
N CYS A 182 2.12 3.76 20.41
CA CYS A 182 2.59 2.63 21.20
C CYS A 182 3.39 1.57 20.41
N LYS A 183 3.24 1.55 19.08
CA LYS A 183 3.92 0.63 18.16
C LYS A 183 5.01 1.31 17.31
N ARG A 184 5.20 2.63 17.44
CA ARG A 184 6.10 3.41 16.58
C ARG A 184 6.86 4.50 17.35
N SER A 185 8.18 4.43 17.27
CA SER A 185 9.13 5.38 17.87
C SER A 185 9.78 6.30 16.83
N LEU A 186 10.41 7.39 17.29
CA LEU A 186 11.15 8.31 16.42
C LEU A 186 12.37 7.68 15.75
N ASN A 187 12.95 6.64 16.34
CA ASN A 187 14.16 5.98 15.84
C ASN A 187 13.84 4.84 14.86
N ASP A 188 12.56 4.52 14.66
CA ASP A 188 12.15 3.45 13.77
C ASP A 188 12.43 3.84 12.32
N ILE A 189 12.96 2.90 11.54
CA ILE A 189 13.17 3.08 10.10
C ILE A 189 11.81 3.02 9.40
N VAL A 190 11.41 4.12 8.75
CA VAL A 190 10.10 4.26 8.09
C VAL A 190 10.20 4.32 6.56
N ILE A 191 11.35 4.70 6.02
CA ILE A 191 11.61 4.62 4.58
C ILE A 191 12.91 3.84 4.35
N ARG A 192 12.86 2.92 3.38
CA ARG A 192 14.02 2.23 2.83
C ARG A 192 13.98 2.38 1.32
N TRP A 193 15.08 2.80 0.71
CA TRP A 193 15.15 2.97 -0.73
C TRP A 193 16.53 2.65 -1.27
N CYS A 194 16.59 2.42 -2.57
CA CYS A 194 17.80 2.28 -3.36
C CYS A 194 17.72 3.30 -4.49
N ASP A 195 18.83 3.94 -4.81
CA ASP A 195 18.88 4.77 -6.02
C ASP A 195 19.04 3.85 -7.24
N GLU A 196 18.40 4.21 -8.35
CA GLU A 196 18.57 3.49 -9.62
C GLU A 196 19.99 3.72 -10.19
N GLY A 197 20.55 2.70 -10.84
CA GLY A 197 21.80 2.79 -11.59
C GLY A 197 23.06 2.27 -10.88
N ASP A 198 22.90 1.53 -9.77
CA ASP A 198 23.97 0.79 -9.10
C ASP A 198 23.68 -0.72 -9.21
N ASP A 199 24.65 -1.50 -9.70
CA ASP A 199 24.57 -2.97 -9.81
C ASP A 199 24.60 -3.65 -8.43
N ASN A 200 25.05 -2.94 -7.39
CA ASN A 200 25.01 -3.38 -6.00
C ASN A 200 24.50 -2.25 -5.08
N PRO A 201 23.22 -1.86 -5.20
CA PRO A 201 22.73 -0.63 -4.60
C PRO A 201 22.77 -0.71 -3.07
N HIS A 202 23.42 0.27 -2.45
CA HIS A 202 23.36 0.47 -1.01
C HIS A 202 21.94 0.85 -0.58
N VAL A 203 21.29 -0.03 0.20
CA VAL A 203 19.98 0.27 0.79
C VAL A 203 20.14 1.41 1.79
N LYS A 204 19.55 2.55 1.46
CA LYS A 204 19.46 3.72 2.34
C LYS A 204 18.22 3.60 3.22
N THR A 205 18.27 4.28 4.36
CA THR A 205 17.22 4.25 5.36
C THR A 205 16.97 5.65 5.90
N MET A 206 15.74 5.93 6.27
CA MET A 206 15.34 7.16 6.96
C MET A 206 14.45 6.79 8.15
N THR A 207 14.80 7.33 9.31
CA THR A 207 14.05 7.20 10.55
C THR A 207 12.81 8.09 10.54
N LEU A 208 11.84 7.80 11.41
CA LEU A 208 10.67 8.66 11.55
C LEU A 208 11.05 10.08 11.95
N LYS A 209 12.07 10.26 12.80
CA LYS A 209 12.59 11.56 13.18
C LYS A 209 13.06 12.36 11.97
N GLU A 210 13.92 11.77 11.15
CA GLU A 210 14.47 12.41 9.96
C GLU A 210 13.36 12.74 8.96
N LEU A 211 12.40 11.83 8.76
CA LEU A 211 11.25 12.07 7.90
C LEU A 211 10.42 13.27 8.38
N ARG A 212 10.16 13.38 9.69
CA ARG A 212 9.43 14.52 10.26
C ARG A 212 10.15 15.84 10.04
N GLU A 213 11.45 15.88 10.32
CA GLU A 213 12.27 17.09 10.15
C GLU A 213 12.29 17.57 8.69
N GLU A 214 12.45 16.65 7.73
CA GLU A 214 12.42 16.98 6.30
C GLU A 214 11.01 17.42 5.84
N VAL A 215 9.95 16.73 6.28
CA VAL A 215 8.57 17.12 5.95
C VAL A 215 8.23 18.50 6.53
N TRP A 216 8.61 18.79 7.76
CA TRP A 216 8.38 20.10 8.38
C TRP A 216 9.13 21.20 7.67
N LEU A 217 10.39 20.99 7.31
CA LEU A 217 11.19 21.95 6.56
C LEU A 217 10.54 22.29 5.21
N VAL A 218 10.10 21.27 4.46
CA VAL A 218 9.39 21.47 3.18
C VAL A 218 8.04 22.17 3.38
N SER A 219 7.32 21.84 4.46
CA SER A 219 6.03 22.48 4.78
C SER A 219 6.21 23.97 5.10
N HIS A 220 7.24 24.34 5.86
CA HIS A 220 7.58 25.75 6.09
C HIS A 220 8.00 26.46 4.80
N ALA A 221 8.78 25.81 3.93
CA ALA A 221 9.17 26.38 2.65
C ALA A 221 7.94 26.62 1.75
N LEU A 222 6.93 25.73 1.79
CA LEU A 222 5.66 25.92 1.08
C LEU A 222 4.92 27.19 1.52
N ASP A 223 4.90 27.50 2.82
CA ASP A 223 4.25 28.71 3.33
C ASP A 223 4.86 29.99 2.74
N THR A 224 6.16 29.98 2.41
CA THR A 224 6.83 31.14 1.79
C THR A 224 6.34 31.43 0.37
N LEU A 225 5.79 30.42 -0.32
CA LEU A 225 5.23 30.58 -1.66
C LEU A 225 3.90 31.35 -1.66
N SER A 226 3.31 31.60 -0.48
CA SER A 226 2.08 32.39 -0.30
C SER A 226 0.90 31.88 -1.17
N LEU A 227 0.80 30.56 -1.36
CA LEU A 227 -0.29 29.93 -2.10
C LEU A 227 -1.60 30.03 -1.32
N GLU A 228 -2.73 30.10 -2.03
CA GLU A 228 -4.04 30.05 -1.40
C GLU A 228 -4.24 28.72 -0.65
N ARG A 229 -4.85 28.76 0.53
CA ARG A 229 -5.09 27.56 1.33
C ARG A 229 -5.92 26.54 0.56
N GLY A 230 -5.47 25.28 0.52
CA GLY A 230 -6.16 24.24 -0.24
C GLY A 230 -5.85 24.26 -1.75
N SER A 231 -4.92 25.10 -2.21
CA SER A 231 -4.42 25.02 -3.58
C SER A 231 -3.94 23.61 -3.93
N SER A 232 -4.12 23.23 -5.19
CA SER A 232 -3.55 22.02 -5.76
C SER A 232 -2.09 22.25 -6.15
N ILE A 233 -1.23 21.30 -5.79
CA ILE A 233 0.21 21.31 -6.08
C ILE A 233 0.54 20.01 -6.79
N ALA A 234 1.11 20.11 -7.98
CA ALA A 234 1.49 18.97 -8.76
C ALA A 234 2.83 18.38 -8.32
N ILE A 235 2.95 17.06 -8.43
CA ILE A 235 4.21 16.33 -8.29
C ILE A 235 4.40 15.54 -9.58
N ASP A 236 5.40 15.94 -10.36
CA ASP A 236 5.85 15.26 -11.58
C ASP A 236 7.31 14.84 -11.38
N MET A 237 7.48 13.71 -10.69
CA MET A 237 8.77 13.21 -10.23
C MET A 237 8.80 11.68 -10.24
N PRO A 238 10.00 11.06 -10.38
CA PRO A 238 10.14 9.64 -10.12
C PRO A 238 9.89 9.30 -8.64
N MET A 239 9.64 8.02 -8.37
CA MET A 239 9.47 7.51 -7.01
C MET A 239 10.81 7.48 -6.27
N ASN A 240 11.13 8.58 -5.59
CA ASN A 240 12.33 8.73 -4.77
C ASN A 240 11.96 9.28 -3.38
N VAL A 241 12.93 9.38 -2.48
CA VAL A 241 12.66 9.84 -1.11
C VAL A 241 12.12 11.28 -1.06
N TYR A 242 12.56 12.15 -1.97
CA TYR A 242 12.07 13.54 -2.04
C TYR A 242 10.60 13.59 -2.42
N SER A 243 10.13 12.78 -3.37
CA SER A 243 8.71 12.78 -3.74
C SER A 243 7.81 12.30 -2.60
N VAL A 244 8.28 11.39 -1.74
CA VAL A 244 7.58 11.00 -0.50
C VAL A 244 7.52 12.16 0.51
N VAL A 245 8.65 12.83 0.75
CA VAL A 245 8.72 13.99 1.67
C VAL A 245 7.82 15.12 1.18
N ILE A 246 7.90 15.48 -0.10
CA ILE A 246 7.10 16.54 -0.72
C ILE A 246 5.62 16.22 -0.64
N TYR A 247 5.23 14.98 -0.97
CA TYR A 247 3.85 14.52 -0.86
C TYR A 247 3.29 14.74 0.54
N LEU A 248 4.01 14.26 1.56
CA LEU A 248 3.59 14.40 2.95
C LEU A 248 3.55 15.87 3.38
N ALA A 249 4.51 16.69 2.95
CA ALA A 249 4.55 18.12 3.27
C ALA A 249 3.40 18.91 2.66
N VAL A 250 3.06 18.66 1.39
CA VAL A 250 1.92 19.29 0.71
C VAL A 250 0.62 18.97 1.45
N VAL A 251 0.41 17.70 1.83
CA VAL A 251 -0.76 17.28 2.59
C VAL A 251 -0.74 17.84 4.02
N LEU A 252 0.42 17.89 4.68
CA LEU A 252 0.57 18.45 6.03
C LEU A 252 0.24 19.95 6.07
N ALA A 253 0.64 20.69 5.03
CA ALA A 253 0.30 22.10 4.81
C ALA A 253 -1.15 22.30 4.30
N GLY A 254 -1.94 21.23 4.18
CA GLY A 254 -3.36 21.32 3.84
C GLY A 254 -3.62 21.73 2.39
N HIS A 255 -2.71 21.39 1.49
CA HIS A 255 -2.85 21.49 0.04
C HIS A 255 -3.24 20.12 -0.55
N ALA A 256 -3.79 20.12 -1.76
CA ALA A 256 -4.11 18.89 -2.49
C ALA A 256 -2.96 18.51 -3.42
N VAL A 257 -2.55 17.24 -3.42
CA VAL A 257 -1.51 16.73 -4.31
C VAL A 257 -2.12 16.33 -5.65
N VAL A 258 -1.52 16.79 -6.75
CA VAL A 258 -1.83 16.33 -8.11
C VAL A 258 -0.71 15.40 -8.56
N SER A 259 -0.95 14.09 -8.57
CA SER A 259 0.08 13.13 -9.00
C SER A 259 0.12 13.03 -10.52
N ILE A 260 1.27 13.36 -11.11
CA ILE A 260 1.51 13.27 -12.55
C ILE A 260 2.62 12.24 -12.77
N ALA A 261 2.38 11.31 -13.70
CA ALA A 261 3.36 10.28 -14.00
C ALA A 261 4.56 10.85 -14.76
N ASP A 262 5.75 10.58 -14.25
CA ASP A 262 7.06 11.04 -14.77
C ASP A 262 7.36 10.59 -16.21
N SER A 263 6.62 9.61 -16.72
CA SER A 263 6.71 9.11 -18.09
C SER A 263 5.94 9.94 -19.12
N PHE A 264 5.01 10.79 -18.68
CA PHE A 264 4.14 11.54 -19.58
C PHE A 264 4.89 12.57 -20.43
N ALA A 265 4.36 12.85 -21.62
CA ALA A 265 4.85 13.94 -22.46
C ALA A 265 4.21 15.27 -22.03
N SER A 266 4.76 16.37 -22.55
CA SER A 266 4.40 17.73 -22.14
C SER A 266 2.92 18.06 -22.32
N ALA A 267 2.27 17.53 -23.36
CA ALA A 267 0.83 17.72 -23.59
C ALA A 267 -0.04 17.07 -22.50
N GLU A 268 0.31 15.86 -22.06
CA GLU A 268 -0.38 15.12 -21.01
C GLU A 268 -0.17 15.77 -19.63
N ILE A 269 1.03 16.30 -19.37
CA ILE A 269 1.33 17.10 -18.17
C ILE A 269 0.46 18.37 -18.18
N SER A 270 0.49 19.14 -19.28
CA SER A 270 -0.27 20.40 -19.42
C SER A 270 -1.76 20.19 -19.19
N THR A 271 -2.32 19.12 -19.75
CA THR A 271 -3.74 18.78 -19.60
C THR A 271 -4.11 18.57 -18.13
N ARG A 272 -3.29 17.83 -17.38
CA ARG A 272 -3.52 17.55 -15.95
C ARG A 272 -3.36 18.78 -15.08
N LEU A 273 -2.35 19.60 -15.35
CA LEU A 273 -2.14 20.87 -14.65
C LEU A 273 -3.34 21.81 -14.84
N LYS A 274 -3.89 21.89 -16.06
CA LYS A 274 -5.07 22.70 -16.35
C LYS A 274 -6.32 22.17 -15.67
N ILE A 275 -6.58 20.87 -15.76
CA ILE A 275 -7.77 20.23 -15.16
C ILE A 275 -7.77 20.35 -13.64
N SER A 276 -6.61 20.21 -13.00
CA SER A 276 -6.45 20.31 -11.54
C SER A 276 -6.28 21.75 -11.04
N GLU A 277 -6.17 22.72 -11.95
CA GLU A 277 -5.86 24.13 -11.64
C GLU A 277 -4.60 24.31 -10.75
N ALA A 278 -3.61 23.44 -10.95
CA ALA A 278 -2.40 23.39 -10.13
C ALA A 278 -1.71 24.76 -10.08
N LYS A 279 -1.35 25.21 -8.87
CA LYS A 279 -0.69 26.51 -8.63
C LYS A 279 0.83 26.43 -8.63
N ALA A 280 1.37 25.24 -8.35
CA ALA A 280 2.79 24.95 -8.39
C ALA A 280 3.03 23.48 -8.81
N ILE A 281 4.26 23.17 -9.20
CA ILE A 281 4.70 21.81 -9.52
C ILE A 281 6.07 21.53 -8.91
N PHE A 282 6.22 20.39 -8.24
CA PHE A 282 7.53 19.83 -7.91
C PHE A 282 7.97 18.90 -9.02
N THR A 283 9.21 19.05 -9.48
CA THR A 283 9.77 18.22 -10.55
C THR A 283 11.26 18.00 -10.37
N GLN A 284 11.84 17.17 -11.24
CA GLN A 284 13.27 16.89 -11.32
C GLN A 284 13.83 17.39 -12.66
N ASP A 285 15.11 17.74 -12.71
CA ASP A 285 15.75 18.14 -13.96
C ASP A 285 15.75 17.01 -15.01
N LEU A 286 16.18 15.82 -14.60
CA LEU A 286 16.28 14.62 -15.42
C LEU A 286 15.76 13.39 -14.65
N ILE A 287 15.28 12.39 -15.39
CA ILE A 287 15.09 11.02 -14.89
C ILE A 287 16.16 10.15 -15.53
N ILE A 288 16.84 9.34 -14.72
CA ILE A 288 17.88 8.42 -15.18
C ILE A 288 17.32 7.00 -15.04
N ARG A 289 17.13 6.30 -16.17
CA ARG A 289 16.67 4.90 -16.21
C ARG A 289 17.64 4.09 -17.05
N GLY A 290 18.46 3.27 -16.39
CA GLY A 290 19.60 2.61 -17.02
C GLY A 290 20.53 3.65 -17.66
N GLU A 291 20.86 3.48 -18.93
CA GLU A 291 21.71 4.42 -19.69
C GLU A 291 20.95 5.62 -20.27
N LYS A 292 19.62 5.66 -20.16
CA LYS A 292 18.80 6.72 -20.76
C LYS A 292 18.55 7.83 -19.75
N SER A 293 18.67 9.07 -20.23
CA SER A 293 18.26 10.28 -19.52
C SER A 293 17.03 10.88 -20.18
N ILE A 294 16.00 11.17 -19.39
CA ILE A 294 14.75 11.79 -19.83
C ILE A 294 14.71 13.22 -19.27
N PRO A 295 14.59 14.26 -20.12
CA PRO A 295 14.62 15.65 -19.67
C PRO A 295 13.26 16.09 -19.10
N LEU A 296 13.00 15.73 -17.84
CA LEU A 296 11.69 15.93 -17.21
C LEU A 296 11.34 17.41 -17.06
N TYR A 297 12.27 18.22 -16.54
CA TYR A 297 12.03 19.66 -16.39
C TYR A 297 11.75 20.35 -17.73
N SER A 298 12.40 19.94 -18.82
CA SER A 298 12.11 20.48 -20.15
C SER A 298 10.65 20.20 -20.57
N ARG A 299 10.11 19.02 -20.26
CA ARG A 299 8.70 18.71 -20.51
C ARG A 299 7.75 19.56 -19.68
N VAL A 300 8.12 19.85 -18.42
CA VAL A 300 7.35 20.75 -17.54
C VAL A 300 7.34 22.19 -18.08
N VAL A 301 8.46 22.65 -18.63
CA VAL A 301 8.55 23.95 -19.30
C VAL A 301 7.67 23.99 -20.56
N GLU A 302 7.78 22.98 -21.43
CA GLU A 302 6.94 22.84 -22.64
C GLU A 302 5.45 22.71 -22.34
N ALA A 303 5.10 22.10 -21.19
CA ALA A 303 3.72 21.98 -20.72
C ALA A 303 3.11 23.32 -20.26
N GLU A 304 3.90 24.41 -20.26
CA GLU A 304 3.56 25.73 -19.74
C GLU A 304 3.14 25.68 -18.27
N ALA A 305 3.81 24.83 -17.48
CA ALA A 305 3.50 24.66 -16.08
C ALA A 305 3.60 26.00 -15.29
N PRO A 306 2.89 26.12 -14.15
CA PRO A 306 2.99 27.27 -13.24
C PRO A 306 4.38 27.34 -12.60
N LEU A 307 4.50 27.92 -11.40
CA LEU A 307 5.74 27.92 -10.62
C LEU A 307 6.27 26.49 -10.46
N ALA A 308 7.50 26.22 -10.89
CA ALA A 308 8.16 24.94 -10.67
C ALA A 308 9.23 25.04 -9.57
N VAL A 309 9.22 24.07 -8.65
CA VAL A 309 10.35 23.81 -7.75
C VAL A 309 11.11 22.59 -8.28
N VAL A 310 12.38 22.80 -8.63
CA VAL A 310 13.16 21.84 -9.42
C VAL A 310 14.26 21.21 -8.60
N ILE A 311 14.24 19.88 -8.52
CA ILE A 311 15.20 19.07 -7.78
C ILE A 311 16.28 18.57 -8.75
N PRO A 312 17.58 18.68 -8.41
CA PRO A 312 18.63 18.13 -9.25
C PRO A 312 18.69 16.60 -9.15
N SER A 313 18.90 15.92 -10.26
CA SER A 313 19.06 14.46 -10.34
C SER A 313 20.43 13.97 -9.88
N LYS A 314 21.48 14.79 -10.06
CA LYS A 314 22.85 14.47 -9.63
C LYS A 314 23.54 15.69 -9.03
N GLY A 315 23.93 15.58 -7.76
CA GLY A 315 24.65 16.64 -7.04
C GLY A 315 23.83 17.93 -6.94
N SER A 316 24.46 19.07 -7.19
CA SER A 316 23.84 20.40 -7.10
C SER A 316 23.71 21.11 -8.45
N SER A 317 24.05 20.45 -9.56
CA SER A 317 24.07 21.06 -10.90
C SER A 317 22.85 20.66 -11.71
N PHE A 318 22.16 21.64 -12.29
CA PHE A 318 21.06 21.40 -13.22
C PHE A 318 21.57 21.21 -14.65
N SER A 319 20.93 20.32 -15.41
CA SER A 319 21.22 20.14 -16.84
C SER A 319 20.81 21.34 -17.71
N THR A 320 19.96 22.23 -17.20
CA THR A 320 19.38 23.34 -17.96
C THR A 320 19.11 24.54 -17.05
N LYS A 321 19.16 25.75 -17.61
CA LYS A 321 18.84 26.99 -16.90
C LYS A 321 17.34 27.02 -16.52
N LEU A 322 17.04 27.34 -15.28
CA LEU A 322 15.66 27.49 -14.80
C LEU A 322 14.99 28.74 -15.39
N ARG A 323 13.65 28.73 -15.55
CA ARG A 323 12.88 29.93 -15.91
C ARG A 323 13.00 30.94 -14.77
N GLU A 324 12.88 32.23 -15.06
CA GLU A 324 13.01 33.28 -14.03
C GLU A 324 12.00 33.15 -12.88
N LYS A 325 10.83 32.54 -13.16
CA LYS A 325 9.79 32.29 -12.16
C LYS A 325 10.01 31.00 -11.35
N ASP A 326 10.91 30.11 -11.78
CA ASP A 326 11.10 28.79 -11.16
C ASP A 326 12.22 28.83 -10.11
N ILE A 327 12.12 27.95 -9.12
CA ILE A 327 12.98 27.96 -7.93
C ILE A 327 13.75 26.63 -7.88
N SER A 328 15.04 26.70 -7.57
CA SER A 328 15.83 25.49 -7.31
C SER A 328 15.43 24.88 -5.96
N TRP A 329 15.51 23.56 -5.81
CA TRP A 329 15.24 22.90 -4.52
C TRP A 329 16.09 23.48 -3.37
N HIS A 330 17.34 23.86 -3.68
CA HIS A 330 18.22 24.48 -2.70
C HIS A 330 17.69 25.84 -2.23
N ASP A 331 17.37 26.74 -3.17
CA ASP A 331 16.85 28.08 -2.84
C ASP A 331 15.49 28.00 -2.13
N PHE A 332 14.66 27.03 -2.53
CA PHE A 332 13.38 26.75 -1.91
C PHE A 332 13.54 26.42 -0.41
N LEU A 333 14.46 25.53 -0.05
CA LEU A 333 14.71 25.19 1.35
C LEU A 333 15.53 26.24 2.12
N GLU A 334 16.44 26.95 1.46
CA GLU A 334 17.27 27.98 2.10
C GLU A 334 16.41 29.11 2.68
N SER A 335 15.24 29.37 2.08
CA SER A 335 14.25 30.36 2.53
C SER A 335 13.80 30.19 3.99
N VAL A 336 13.90 28.97 4.54
CA VAL A 336 13.45 28.60 5.89
C VAL A 336 14.52 27.85 6.69
N ARG A 337 15.78 27.93 6.28
CA ARG A 337 16.86 27.18 6.92
C ARG A 337 17.05 27.52 8.40
N ASN A 338 16.72 28.75 8.80
CA ASN A 338 16.82 29.22 10.18
C ASN A 338 15.84 28.54 11.14
N ILE A 339 14.76 27.95 10.65
CA ILE A 339 13.75 27.22 11.44
C ILE A 339 13.83 25.71 11.21
N LYS A 340 14.96 25.21 10.69
CA LYS A 340 15.18 23.77 10.53
C LYS A 340 15.09 23.05 11.88
N GLY A 341 14.22 22.04 11.95
CA GLY A 341 13.97 21.25 13.16
C GLY A 341 12.81 21.78 14.01
N GLU A 342 12.23 22.92 13.67
CA GLU A 342 10.95 23.35 14.26
C GLU A 342 9.79 22.48 13.74
N GLU A 343 8.85 22.16 14.62
CA GLU A 343 7.67 21.37 14.25
C GLU A 343 6.69 22.22 13.45
N PHE A 344 6.31 21.73 12.27
CA PHE A 344 5.26 22.36 11.48
C PHE A 344 3.88 21.99 12.07
N ALA A 345 3.10 23.00 12.43
CA ALA A 345 1.72 22.80 12.87
C ALA A 345 0.84 22.35 11.70
N ALA A 346 0.46 21.07 11.69
CA ALA A 346 -0.38 20.49 10.65
C ALA A 346 -1.67 21.28 10.43
N ILE A 347 -2.02 21.52 9.17
CA ILE A 347 -3.28 22.18 8.79
C ILE A 347 -4.36 21.10 8.70
N GLU A 348 -5.18 21.02 9.74
CA GLU A 348 -6.32 20.11 9.83
C GLU A 348 -7.43 20.54 8.86
N LYS A 349 -8.07 19.57 8.19
CA LYS A 349 -9.10 19.82 7.20
C LYS A 349 -10.38 19.04 7.53
N PRO A 350 -11.56 19.54 7.13
CA PRO A 350 -12.78 18.72 7.10
C PRO A 350 -12.53 17.43 6.32
N ILE A 351 -13.12 16.32 6.75
CA ILE A 351 -12.92 15.00 6.12
C ILE A 351 -13.30 14.98 4.62
N GLU A 352 -14.21 15.85 4.21
CA GLU A 352 -14.66 15.99 2.82
C GLU A 352 -13.64 16.73 1.94
N SER A 353 -12.57 17.27 2.52
CA SER A 353 -11.53 17.96 1.78
C SER A 353 -10.65 16.97 1.01
N PHE A 354 -10.36 17.33 -0.23
CA PHE A 354 -9.48 16.53 -1.08
C PHE A 354 -8.02 16.66 -0.66
N THR A 355 -7.34 15.53 -0.54
CA THR A 355 -5.89 15.49 -0.33
C THR A 355 -5.14 15.11 -1.60
N ASN A 356 -5.80 14.42 -2.53
CA ASN A 356 -5.20 13.93 -3.77
C ASN A 356 -6.13 14.18 -4.96
N ILE A 357 -5.51 14.36 -6.13
CA ILE A 357 -6.17 14.36 -7.42
C ILE A 357 -5.43 13.35 -8.28
N LEU A 358 -6.09 12.23 -8.59
CA LEU A 358 -5.56 11.15 -9.42
C LEU A 358 -6.30 11.10 -10.75
N PHE A 359 -5.56 10.76 -11.82
CA PHE A 359 -6.11 10.66 -13.17
C PHE A 359 -6.15 9.21 -13.61
N SER A 360 -7.35 8.68 -13.84
CA SER A 360 -7.53 7.37 -14.47
C SER A 360 -7.79 7.51 -15.98
N SER A 361 -7.33 6.53 -16.76
CA SER A 361 -7.62 6.48 -18.19
C SER A 361 -9.08 6.06 -18.40
N GLY A 362 -9.98 7.03 -18.56
CA GLY A 362 -11.35 6.77 -18.98
C GLY A 362 -11.43 6.21 -20.41
N THR A 363 -12.30 5.23 -20.64
CA THR A 363 -12.51 4.60 -21.97
C THR A 363 -13.07 5.54 -23.04
N THR A 364 -13.54 6.73 -22.66
CA THR A 364 -14.20 7.70 -23.55
C THR A 364 -13.33 8.89 -23.96
N GLY A 365 -12.00 8.83 -23.75
CA GLY A 365 -11.05 9.87 -24.20
C GLY A 365 -11.07 11.18 -23.38
N ASN A 366 -12.05 11.36 -22.50
CA ASN A 366 -12.07 12.42 -21.48
C ASN A 366 -11.65 11.83 -20.13
N PHE A 367 -10.63 12.43 -19.50
CA PHE A 367 -10.16 12.02 -18.16
C PHE A 367 -11.29 12.19 -17.14
N ARG A 368 -11.50 11.17 -16.31
CA ARG A 368 -12.40 11.26 -15.16
C ARG A 368 -11.56 11.58 -13.93
N PHE A 369 -12.12 12.39 -13.04
CA PHE A 369 -11.55 12.65 -11.73
C PHE A 369 -11.75 11.42 -10.85
N GLU A 370 -10.68 10.95 -10.23
CA GLU A 370 -10.75 10.25 -8.95
C GLU A 370 -10.15 11.22 -7.94
N VAL A 371 -11.03 11.86 -7.17
CA VAL A 371 -10.66 12.79 -6.10
C VAL A 371 -10.74 12.08 -4.76
#